data_AF-V9DK52-F1
#
_entry.id   AF-V9DK52-F1
#
_cell.length_a   1.000
_cell.length_b   1.000
_cell.length_c   1.000
_cell.angle_alpha   90.00
_cell.angle_beta   90.00
_cell.angle_gamma   90.00
#
_symmetry.space_group_name_H-M   'P 1'
#
loop_
_entity.id
_entity.type
_entity.pdbx_description
1 polymer ?
#
loop_
_entity_poly.entity_id
_entity_poly.type
_entity_poly.pdbx_seq_one_letter_code
_entity_poly.pdbx_strand_id
1 'polypeptide(L)'
;MAWEEEFESATKPGPGRRIVGAVVIAADASGNIVHHDAKGFTSVDPETAKPMSEDTTFWIASCTKLLTTICALQNVEQGKLVLDDDVSEILPEWKSPDILTGWDHGQPQFRKATKKITLRQLLTHSSGMGYDFLSPELAKWREWRGEAVRPGGGEITKQYFAPLLYEPGENWAYSVSIDWAGKMVERVNGGISLGEYMQQNIFDPLGMTSTGFRPERNENISRNLCPTTKRTPEGDLVPTEPYAIQNPKDDLGGGGLYSAAPDYVRVLISLLRNDGKLLRSETVKSMFTPQLSDDSHLRATVGEPLAGPMFRGAVDSPAWNFGLGGILNMEDVDGVCKKGTLTWGGLPNLFWWIDPAAGNCGIYASQIIPPGDAESMALAVAYRRDIFAKSIAQS
;
A
#
# COMPACT_ATOMS: atom_id res chain seq x y z
N MET A 1 18.04 7.12 23.60
CA MET A 1 16.66 7.45 24.01
C MET A 1 15.84 6.21 23.72
N ALA A 2 15.03 5.74 24.66
CA ALA A 2 14.12 4.63 24.37
C ALA A 2 13.12 5.10 23.31
N TRP A 3 12.66 4.22 22.42
CA TRP A 3 11.78 4.61 21.32
C TRP A 3 10.49 5.29 21.84
N GLU A 4 10.00 4.85 23.00
CA GLU A 4 8.80 5.40 23.66
C GLU A 4 8.98 6.88 24.06
N GLU A 5 10.14 7.27 24.57
CA GLU A 5 10.45 8.67 24.91
C GLU A 5 10.54 9.55 23.66
N GLU A 6 11.11 9.00 22.58
CA GLU A 6 11.18 9.70 21.30
C GLU A 6 9.78 9.91 20.71
N PHE A 7 8.93 8.88 20.77
CA PHE A 7 7.57 8.93 20.25
C PHE A 7 6.69 9.92 21.02
N GLU A 8 6.81 9.93 22.36
CA GLU A 8 6.14 10.91 23.20
C GLU A 8 6.61 12.33 22.90
N SER A 9 7.94 12.55 22.82
CA SER A 9 8.50 13.86 22.51
C SER A 9 8.06 14.36 21.12
N ALA A 10 8.01 13.48 20.12
CA ALA A 10 7.65 13.85 18.75
C ALA A 10 6.18 14.29 18.59
N THR A 11 5.30 13.77 19.44
CA THR A 11 3.84 14.00 19.36
C THR A 11 3.32 15.06 20.33
N LYS A 12 4.14 15.45 21.32
CA LYS A 12 3.77 16.41 22.36
C LYS A 12 3.39 17.79 21.77
N PRO A 13 2.22 18.36 22.12
CA PRO A 13 1.86 19.71 21.70
C PRO A 13 2.85 20.77 22.17
N GLY A 14 3.13 21.75 21.32
CA GLY A 14 3.99 22.90 21.61
C GLY A 14 5.17 23.04 20.66
N PRO A 15 6.11 23.96 20.96
CA PRO A 15 7.32 24.13 20.19
C PRO A 15 8.10 22.81 20.08
N GLY A 16 8.47 22.40 18.87
CA GLY A 16 9.21 21.16 18.63
C GLY A 16 8.34 19.92 18.37
N ARG A 17 7.01 20.06 18.29
CA ARG A 17 6.13 18.97 17.82
C ARG A 17 6.55 18.56 16.40
N ARG A 18 6.91 17.28 16.23
CA ARG A 18 7.36 16.73 14.94
C ARG A 18 6.21 16.15 14.16
N ILE A 19 5.28 15.45 14.80
CA ILE A 19 4.10 14.85 14.14
C ILE A 19 2.80 15.12 14.94
N VAL A 20 1.65 15.07 14.26
CA VAL A 20 0.34 15.30 14.91
C VAL A 20 0.00 14.17 15.88
N GLY A 21 0.22 12.94 15.47
CA GLY A 21 -0.04 11.73 16.23
C GLY A 21 0.11 10.51 15.34
N ALA A 22 0.27 9.35 15.96
CA ALA A 22 0.31 8.08 15.27
C ALA A 22 -0.14 6.93 16.18
N VAL A 23 -0.46 5.80 15.57
CA VAL A 23 -0.68 4.52 16.25
C VAL A 23 0.38 3.56 15.74
N VAL A 24 1.00 2.81 16.64
CA VAL A 24 1.94 1.74 16.28
C VAL A 24 1.51 0.43 16.91
N ILE A 25 1.65 -0.68 16.18
CA ILE A 25 1.41 -2.02 16.70
C ILE A 25 2.39 -3.01 16.06
N ALA A 26 2.95 -3.91 16.85
CA ALA A 26 3.81 -4.99 16.38
C ALA A 26 3.51 -6.30 17.10
N ALA A 27 3.76 -7.40 16.40
CA ALA A 27 3.54 -8.76 16.87
C ALA A 27 4.72 -9.68 16.56
N ASP A 28 4.87 -10.73 17.37
CA ASP A 28 5.86 -11.79 17.19
C ASP A 28 5.35 -12.92 16.28
N ALA A 29 6.21 -13.90 15.99
CA ALA A 29 5.88 -15.10 15.22
C ALA A 29 4.84 -16.00 15.90
N SER A 30 4.62 -15.86 17.21
CA SER A 30 3.52 -16.51 17.93
C SER A 30 2.20 -15.74 17.77
N GLY A 31 2.19 -14.60 17.10
CA GLY A 31 1.03 -13.73 16.93
C GLY A 31 0.64 -12.96 18.18
N ASN A 32 1.49 -12.90 19.21
CA ASN A 32 1.25 -12.06 20.37
C ASN A 32 1.60 -10.62 20.02
N ILE A 33 0.77 -9.67 20.44
CA ILE A 33 1.13 -8.25 20.38
C ILE A 33 2.26 -8.01 21.38
N VAL A 34 3.44 -7.67 20.88
CA VAL A 34 4.64 -7.40 21.70
C VAL A 34 4.79 -5.92 22.02
N HIS A 35 4.13 -5.07 21.24
CA HIS A 35 4.09 -3.64 21.48
C HIS A 35 2.87 -3.02 20.79
N HIS A 36 2.21 -2.09 21.46
CA HIS A 36 1.19 -1.23 20.89
C HIS A 36 1.20 0.10 21.64
N ASP A 37 1.05 1.21 20.91
CA ASP A 37 0.96 2.54 21.52
C ASP A 37 0.23 3.51 20.58
N ALA A 38 -0.40 4.52 21.17
CA ALA A 38 -1.08 5.60 20.47
C ALA A 38 -0.73 6.93 21.15
N LYS A 39 -0.11 7.84 20.40
CA LYS A 39 0.35 9.14 20.94
C LYS A 39 -0.07 10.30 20.04
N GLY A 40 -0.20 11.46 20.66
CA GLY A 40 -0.62 12.70 20.01
C GLY A 40 -2.13 12.78 19.81
N PHE A 41 -2.53 13.48 18.75
CA PHE A 41 -3.91 13.83 18.48
C PHE A 41 -4.28 13.54 17.03
N THR A 42 -5.57 13.42 16.76
CA THR A 42 -6.12 13.23 15.40
C THR A 42 -6.08 14.50 14.54
N SER A 43 -5.97 15.68 15.15
CA SER A 43 -5.97 16.98 14.48
C SER A 43 -4.94 17.92 15.11
N VAL A 44 -4.46 18.86 14.31
CA VAL A 44 -3.68 20.01 14.77
C VAL A 44 -4.56 21.14 15.29
N ASP A 45 -5.83 21.16 14.89
CA ASP A 45 -6.83 22.12 15.36
C ASP A 45 -7.38 21.67 16.72
N PRO A 46 -7.21 22.48 17.79
CA PRO A 46 -7.68 22.13 19.13
C PRO A 46 -9.19 21.88 19.26
N GLU A 47 -10.02 22.48 18.40
CA GLU A 47 -11.48 22.29 18.46
C GLU A 47 -11.91 20.91 17.96
N THR A 48 -11.14 20.33 17.05
CA THR A 48 -11.39 19.03 16.43
C THR A 48 -10.44 17.93 16.89
N ALA A 49 -9.40 18.28 17.66
CA ALA A 49 -8.40 17.36 18.17
C ALA A 49 -8.98 16.39 19.21
N LYS A 50 -8.90 15.09 18.91
CA LYS A 50 -9.14 14.01 19.87
C LYS A 50 -7.80 13.32 20.15
N PRO A 51 -7.56 12.81 21.37
CA PRO A 51 -6.41 11.96 21.63
C PRO A 51 -6.37 10.78 20.65
N MET A 52 -5.19 10.46 20.14
CA MET A 52 -5.01 9.26 19.33
C MET A 52 -5.30 8.02 20.17
N SER A 53 -6.03 7.05 19.62
CA SER A 53 -6.25 5.73 20.24
C SER A 53 -6.12 4.62 19.21
N GLU A 54 -6.09 3.37 19.68
CA GLU A 54 -6.12 2.20 18.80
C GLU A 54 -7.40 2.08 17.96
N ASP A 55 -8.48 2.71 18.41
CA ASP A 55 -9.75 2.77 17.68
C ASP A 55 -9.72 3.81 16.54
N THR A 56 -8.72 4.71 16.52
CA THR A 56 -8.56 5.67 15.44
C THR A 56 -8.48 4.94 14.10
N THR A 57 -9.34 5.34 13.16
CA THR A 57 -9.30 4.80 11.80
C THR A 57 -8.62 5.78 10.85
N PHE A 58 -7.91 5.22 9.88
CA PHE A 58 -7.09 5.94 8.93
C PHE A 58 -7.60 5.63 7.52
N TRP A 59 -7.54 6.60 6.61
CA TRP A 59 -7.46 6.25 5.20
C TRP A 59 -6.09 5.61 4.99
N ILE A 60 -6.08 4.30 4.71
CA ILE A 60 -4.83 3.53 4.65
C ILE A 60 -4.18 3.53 3.27
N ALA A 61 -4.84 4.16 2.28
CA ALA A 61 -4.32 4.34 0.94
C ALA A 61 -3.72 3.03 0.40
N SER A 62 -2.47 3.03 -0.02
CA SER A 62 -1.81 1.89 -0.68
C SER A 62 -1.54 0.67 0.20
N CYS A 63 -1.76 0.73 1.52
CA CYS A 63 -1.86 -0.47 2.35
C CYS A 63 -2.99 -1.40 1.86
N THR A 64 -4.02 -0.85 1.21
CA THR A 64 -5.09 -1.61 0.52
C THR A 64 -4.54 -2.70 -0.41
N LYS A 65 -3.39 -2.45 -1.05
CA LYS A 65 -2.84 -3.33 -2.09
C LYS A 65 -2.53 -4.74 -1.58
N LEU A 66 -2.10 -4.86 -0.32
CA LEU A 66 -1.84 -6.17 0.30
C LEU A 66 -3.13 -6.98 0.39
N LEU A 67 -4.24 -6.36 0.79
CA LEU A 67 -5.54 -7.01 0.92
C LEU A 67 -6.10 -7.42 -0.44
N THR A 68 -5.98 -6.55 -1.45
CA THR A 68 -6.37 -6.87 -2.83
C THR A 68 -5.53 -8.01 -3.39
N THR A 69 -4.23 -8.05 -3.06
CA THR A 69 -3.34 -9.15 -3.44
C THR A 69 -3.78 -10.47 -2.81
N ILE A 70 -4.13 -10.47 -1.51
CA ILE A 70 -4.67 -11.66 -0.84
C ILE A 70 -5.96 -12.14 -1.53
N CYS A 71 -6.87 -11.23 -1.90
CA CYS A 71 -8.10 -11.59 -2.62
C CYS A 71 -7.79 -12.26 -3.97
N ALA A 72 -6.85 -11.71 -4.74
CA ALA A 72 -6.43 -12.29 -6.00
C ALA A 72 -5.83 -13.69 -5.80
N LEU A 73 -4.98 -13.87 -4.78
CA LEU A 73 -4.34 -15.14 -4.47
C LEU A 73 -5.32 -16.20 -3.94
N GLN A 74 -6.35 -15.80 -3.18
CA GLN A 74 -7.45 -16.70 -2.82
C GLN A 74 -8.19 -17.21 -4.05
N ASN A 75 -8.37 -16.37 -5.07
CA ASN A 75 -8.98 -16.79 -6.34
C ASN A 75 -8.03 -17.63 -7.21
N VAL A 76 -6.71 -17.48 -7.06
CA VAL A 76 -5.72 -18.41 -7.62
C VAL A 76 -5.84 -19.78 -6.95
N GLU A 77 -5.95 -19.81 -5.63
CA GLU A 77 -6.16 -21.05 -4.88
C GLU A 77 -7.46 -21.77 -5.24
N GLN A 78 -8.52 -21.03 -5.53
CA GLN A 78 -9.80 -21.57 -5.99
C GLN A 78 -9.78 -22.01 -7.46
N GLY A 79 -8.68 -21.82 -8.18
CA GLY A 79 -8.56 -22.13 -9.61
C GLY A 79 -9.37 -21.21 -10.53
N LYS A 80 -9.85 -20.07 -10.01
CA LYS A 80 -10.60 -19.07 -10.79
C LYS A 80 -9.68 -18.09 -11.52
N LEU A 81 -8.47 -17.89 -10.98
CA LEU A 81 -7.41 -17.08 -11.56
C LEU A 81 -6.14 -17.91 -11.68
N VAL A 82 -5.25 -17.51 -12.59
CA VAL A 82 -3.90 -18.08 -12.71
C VAL A 82 -2.93 -16.91 -12.83
N LEU A 83 -1.81 -16.97 -12.10
CA LEU A 83 -0.85 -15.86 -12.02
C LEU A 83 -0.30 -15.45 -13.39
N ASP A 84 -0.07 -16.41 -14.29
CA ASP A 84 0.65 -16.19 -15.55
C ASP A 84 -0.25 -16.27 -16.80
N ASP A 85 -1.58 -16.38 -16.62
CA ASP A 85 -2.54 -16.34 -17.72
C ASP A 85 -2.77 -14.92 -18.24
N ASP A 86 -3.29 -14.82 -19.46
CA ASP A 86 -3.65 -13.54 -20.08
C ASP A 86 -4.84 -12.93 -19.35
N VAL A 87 -4.67 -11.74 -18.78
CA VAL A 87 -5.75 -11.04 -18.08
C VAL A 87 -6.90 -10.68 -19.00
N SER A 88 -6.69 -10.59 -20.32
CA SER A 88 -7.71 -10.13 -21.27
C SER A 88 -8.89 -11.08 -21.45
N GLU A 89 -8.75 -12.34 -21.02
CA GLU A 89 -9.87 -13.30 -20.93
C GLU A 89 -10.92 -12.85 -19.89
N ILE A 90 -10.49 -12.11 -18.87
CA ILE A 90 -11.36 -11.55 -17.81
C ILE A 90 -11.53 -10.04 -17.97
N LEU A 91 -10.51 -9.37 -18.50
CA LEU A 91 -10.43 -7.93 -18.74
C LEU A 91 -10.29 -7.63 -20.24
N PRO A 92 -11.33 -7.84 -21.06
CA PRO A 92 -11.25 -7.65 -22.52
C PRO A 92 -10.79 -6.26 -22.94
N GLU A 93 -10.91 -5.25 -22.08
CA GLU A 93 -10.36 -3.91 -22.28
C GLU A 93 -8.84 -3.93 -22.52
N TRP A 94 -8.13 -4.89 -21.94
CA TRP A 94 -6.68 -5.05 -22.05
C TRP A 94 -6.27 -6.03 -23.14
N LYS A 95 -7.15 -6.34 -24.11
CA LYS A 95 -6.78 -7.10 -25.29
C LYS A 95 -5.98 -6.22 -26.26
N SER A 96 -4.70 -6.56 -26.47
CA SER A 96 -3.78 -5.82 -27.35
C SER A 96 -3.75 -4.31 -27.06
N PRO A 97 -3.36 -3.89 -25.84
CA PRO A 97 -3.37 -2.50 -25.44
C PRO A 97 -2.33 -1.68 -26.21
N ASP A 98 -2.56 -0.37 -26.29
CA ASP A 98 -1.59 0.57 -26.82
C ASP A 98 -0.50 0.86 -25.80
N ILE A 99 0.73 1.01 -26.28
CA ILE A 99 1.89 1.53 -25.54
C ILE A 99 2.19 2.91 -26.11
N LEU A 100 2.27 3.91 -25.23
CA LEU A 100 2.67 5.27 -25.59
C LEU A 100 4.18 5.30 -25.86
N THR A 101 4.58 5.60 -27.09
CA THR A 101 6.00 5.56 -27.52
C THR A 101 6.62 6.93 -27.71
N GLY A 102 5.83 8.01 -27.65
CA GLY A 102 6.32 9.36 -27.80
C GLY A 102 5.27 10.31 -28.35
N TRP A 103 5.73 11.43 -28.91
CA TRP A 103 4.89 12.50 -29.43
C TRP A 103 5.44 13.03 -30.74
N ASP A 104 4.56 13.26 -31.71
CA ASP A 104 4.89 13.93 -32.98
C ASP A 104 3.92 15.09 -33.21
N HIS A 105 4.45 16.29 -33.43
CA HIS A 105 3.67 17.52 -33.60
C HIS A 105 2.51 17.70 -32.58
N GLY A 106 2.75 17.32 -31.32
CA GLY A 106 1.76 17.41 -30.23
C GLY A 106 0.73 16.28 -30.20
N GLN A 107 0.83 15.29 -31.09
CA GLN A 107 -0.02 14.10 -31.11
C GLN A 107 0.72 12.90 -30.49
N PRO A 108 0.06 12.12 -29.62
CA PRO A 108 0.68 10.93 -29.03
C PRO A 108 0.87 9.84 -30.09
N GLN A 109 2.02 9.17 -30.02
CA GLN A 109 2.38 8.04 -30.88
C GLN A 109 2.21 6.74 -30.10
N PHE A 110 1.64 5.72 -30.75
CA PHE A 110 1.36 4.44 -30.13
C PHE A 110 1.91 3.28 -30.95
N ARG A 111 2.24 2.20 -30.25
CA ARG A 111 2.35 0.86 -30.84
C ARG A 111 1.51 -0.12 -30.03
N LYS A 112 1.08 -1.22 -30.66
CA LYS A 112 0.42 -2.30 -29.93
C LYS A 112 1.41 -3.08 -29.07
N ALA A 113 1.00 -3.44 -27.88
CA ALA A 113 1.70 -4.45 -27.08
C ALA A 113 1.66 -5.79 -27.82
N THR A 114 2.78 -6.51 -27.75
CA THR A 114 3.00 -7.83 -28.37
C THR A 114 2.95 -8.96 -27.35
N LYS A 115 3.13 -8.65 -26.06
CA LYS A 115 3.05 -9.55 -24.91
C LYS A 115 1.72 -9.35 -24.18
N LYS A 116 1.22 -10.44 -23.61
CA LYS A 116 0.05 -10.41 -22.71
C LYS A 116 0.42 -9.77 -21.38
N ILE A 117 -0.57 -9.11 -20.75
CA ILE A 117 -0.50 -8.74 -19.35
C ILE A 117 -0.92 -9.96 -18.53
N THR A 118 -0.22 -10.26 -17.43
CA THR A 118 -0.58 -11.33 -16.51
C THR A 118 -1.00 -10.82 -15.14
N LEU A 119 -1.72 -11.64 -14.35
CA LEU A 119 -2.07 -11.29 -12.98
C LEU A 119 -0.82 -11.05 -12.12
N ARG A 120 0.24 -11.86 -12.29
CA ARG A 120 1.53 -11.67 -11.61
C ARG A 120 2.09 -10.28 -11.90
N GLN A 121 2.01 -9.82 -13.14
CA GLN A 121 2.49 -8.49 -13.53
C GLN A 121 1.62 -7.38 -12.94
N LEU A 122 0.30 -7.60 -12.80
CA LEU A 122 -0.56 -6.65 -12.11
C LEU A 122 -0.17 -6.52 -10.62
N LEU A 123 0.01 -7.66 -9.95
CA LEU A 123 0.35 -7.75 -8.52
C LEU A 123 1.76 -7.24 -8.20
N THR A 124 2.62 -7.08 -9.22
CA THR A 124 4.03 -6.70 -9.05
C THR A 124 4.41 -5.38 -9.70
N HIS A 125 3.44 -4.63 -10.23
CA HIS A 125 3.67 -3.36 -10.92
C HIS A 125 4.62 -3.46 -12.13
N SER A 126 4.56 -4.58 -12.86
CA SER A 126 5.35 -4.84 -14.07
C SER A 126 4.49 -5.02 -15.33
N SER A 127 3.22 -4.62 -15.29
CA SER A 127 2.24 -4.77 -16.38
C SER A 127 2.40 -3.78 -17.54
N GLY A 128 3.26 -2.76 -17.41
CA GLY A 128 3.30 -1.62 -18.32
C GLY A 128 2.40 -0.46 -17.89
N MET A 129 1.46 -0.66 -16.97
CA MET A 129 0.59 0.42 -16.48
C MET A 129 1.38 1.42 -15.61
N GLY A 130 0.88 2.65 -15.50
CA GLY A 130 1.43 3.69 -14.63
C GLY A 130 0.34 4.44 -13.87
N TYR A 131 0.74 5.25 -12.89
CA TYR A 131 -0.10 6.34 -12.38
C TYR A 131 0.20 7.61 -13.17
N ASP A 132 -0.84 8.31 -13.61
CA ASP A 132 -0.69 9.55 -14.39
C ASP A 132 -0.02 10.67 -13.59
N PHE A 133 -0.32 10.80 -12.31
CA PHE A 133 0.34 11.75 -11.41
C PHE A 133 1.80 11.39 -11.07
N LEU A 134 2.30 10.21 -11.46
CA LEU A 134 3.71 9.82 -11.31
C LEU A 134 4.44 9.69 -12.65
N SER A 135 3.74 9.83 -13.77
CA SER A 135 4.29 9.67 -15.12
C SER A 135 4.01 10.92 -15.94
N PRO A 136 5.04 11.74 -16.22
CA PRO A 136 4.88 12.92 -17.08
C PRO A 136 4.24 12.61 -18.43
N GLU A 137 4.54 11.44 -19.01
CA GLU A 137 3.98 11.00 -20.29
C GLU A 137 2.47 10.70 -20.21
N LEU A 138 2.01 10.02 -19.15
CA LEU A 138 0.58 9.77 -18.94
C LEU A 138 -0.18 11.05 -18.54
N ALA A 139 0.45 11.94 -17.75
CA ALA A 139 -0.12 13.24 -17.44
C ALA A 139 -0.35 14.06 -18.71
N LYS A 140 0.66 14.15 -19.58
CA LYS A 140 0.55 14.82 -20.89
C LYS A 140 -0.49 14.16 -21.79
N TRP A 141 -0.61 12.83 -21.75
CA TRP A 141 -1.66 12.09 -22.49
C TRP A 141 -3.07 12.44 -22.00
N ARG A 142 -3.29 12.56 -20.68
CA ARG A 142 -4.57 13.03 -20.11
C ARG A 142 -4.88 14.45 -20.56
N GLU A 143 -3.91 15.35 -20.47
CA GLU A 143 -4.09 16.75 -20.89
C GLU A 143 -4.45 16.86 -22.37
N TRP A 144 -3.79 16.10 -23.25
CA TRP A 144 -4.12 16.03 -24.68
C TRP A 144 -5.54 15.53 -24.94
N ARG A 145 -6.04 14.60 -24.11
CA ARG A 145 -7.43 14.12 -24.14
C ARG A 145 -8.45 15.14 -23.59
N GLY A 146 -8.00 16.24 -22.99
CA GLY A 146 -8.86 17.16 -22.24
C GLY A 146 -9.36 16.57 -20.92
N GLU A 147 -8.63 15.58 -20.37
CA GLU A 147 -8.96 14.88 -19.13
C GLU A 147 -8.06 15.39 -17.99
N ALA A 148 -8.58 15.39 -16.77
CA ALA A 148 -7.79 15.74 -15.59
C ALA A 148 -6.78 14.61 -15.24
N VAL A 149 -5.59 14.99 -14.79
CA VAL A 149 -4.67 14.07 -14.11
C VAL A 149 -5.29 13.63 -12.78
N ARG A 150 -5.11 12.35 -12.43
CA ARG A 150 -5.72 11.74 -11.25
C ARG A 150 -7.25 11.88 -11.28
N PRO A 151 -7.92 11.36 -12.32
CA PRO A 151 -9.37 11.40 -12.39
C PRO A 151 -9.98 10.72 -11.15
N GLY A 152 -10.99 11.35 -10.56
CA GLY A 152 -11.70 10.85 -9.38
C GLY A 152 -13.16 10.56 -9.68
N GLY A 153 -13.75 9.62 -8.94
CA GLY A 153 -15.19 9.35 -8.93
C GLY A 153 -15.74 8.53 -10.11
N GLY A 154 -14.89 8.11 -11.06
CA GLY A 154 -15.29 7.31 -12.22
C GLY A 154 -15.25 5.80 -11.97
N GLU A 155 -15.70 5.04 -12.98
CA GLU A 155 -15.48 3.58 -13.05
C GLU A 155 -14.00 3.32 -13.33
N ILE A 156 -13.40 2.31 -12.68
CA ILE A 156 -12.01 1.90 -12.89
C ILE A 156 -11.73 1.67 -14.38
N THR A 157 -12.66 1.04 -15.10
CA THR A 157 -12.55 0.72 -16.52
C THR A 157 -12.47 1.93 -17.45
N LYS A 158 -12.79 3.13 -16.95
CA LYS A 158 -12.67 4.39 -17.69
C LYS A 158 -11.53 5.22 -17.13
N GLN A 159 -11.55 5.46 -15.82
CA GLN A 159 -10.63 6.40 -15.20
C GLN A 159 -9.19 5.84 -15.11
N TYR A 160 -9.01 4.51 -15.07
CA TYR A 160 -7.68 3.88 -15.02
C TYR A 160 -7.33 3.12 -16.30
N PHE A 161 -8.07 3.39 -17.38
CA PHE A 161 -7.73 2.92 -18.72
C PHE A 161 -6.90 3.99 -19.45
N ALA A 162 -5.60 3.76 -19.50
CA ALA A 162 -4.60 4.61 -20.14
C ALA A 162 -3.64 3.71 -20.94
N PRO A 163 -2.93 4.24 -21.96
CA PRO A 163 -1.90 3.47 -22.66
C PRO A 163 -0.82 2.99 -21.68
N LEU A 164 -0.21 1.86 -21.98
CA LEU A 164 0.94 1.37 -21.24
C LEU A 164 2.17 2.27 -21.51
N LEU A 165 3.11 2.27 -20.57
CA LEU A 165 4.39 2.96 -20.66
C LEU A 165 5.48 2.11 -21.34
N TYR A 166 5.35 0.79 -21.26
CA TYR A 166 6.32 -0.17 -21.77
C TYR A 166 5.65 -1.53 -22.00
N GLU A 167 6.39 -2.44 -22.62
CA GLU A 167 5.91 -3.80 -22.89
C GLU A 167 5.70 -4.58 -21.58
N PRO A 168 4.57 -5.30 -21.39
CA PRO A 168 4.34 -6.08 -20.17
C PRO A 168 5.52 -6.99 -19.81
N GLY A 169 6.02 -6.86 -18.58
CA GLY A 169 7.15 -7.62 -18.04
C GLY A 169 8.55 -7.11 -18.40
N GLU A 170 8.70 -6.02 -19.15
CA GLU A 170 10.03 -5.48 -19.54
C GLU A 170 10.53 -4.32 -18.67
N ASN A 171 9.74 -3.83 -17.72
CA ASN A 171 10.11 -2.72 -16.83
C ASN A 171 9.26 -2.78 -15.54
N TRP A 172 9.43 -1.78 -14.68
CA TRP A 172 8.68 -1.63 -13.44
C TRP A 172 8.18 -0.19 -13.27
N ALA A 173 6.89 -0.01 -12.98
CA ALA A 173 6.32 1.29 -12.66
C ALA A 173 5.13 1.15 -11.71
N TYR A 174 5.20 1.88 -10.58
CA TYR A 174 4.11 1.92 -9.62
C TYR A 174 2.83 2.46 -10.26
N SER A 175 1.72 1.74 -10.09
CA SER A 175 0.57 1.88 -11.01
C SER A 175 -0.78 1.44 -10.46
N VAL A 176 -1.83 1.79 -11.21
CA VAL A 176 -3.23 1.35 -11.07
C VAL A 176 -3.45 -0.16 -11.24
N SER A 177 -2.40 -0.95 -11.46
CA SER A 177 -2.49 -2.38 -11.75
C SER A 177 -3.27 -3.17 -10.69
N ILE A 178 -3.17 -2.78 -9.42
CA ILE A 178 -3.86 -3.46 -8.32
C ILE A 178 -5.36 -3.18 -8.34
N ASP A 179 -5.80 -2.00 -8.81
CA ASP A 179 -7.22 -1.72 -9.03
C ASP A 179 -7.82 -2.67 -10.08
N TRP A 180 -7.05 -2.97 -11.15
CA TRP A 180 -7.43 -3.96 -12.16
C TRP A 180 -7.44 -5.39 -11.64
N ALA A 181 -6.49 -5.77 -10.77
CA ALA A 181 -6.54 -7.05 -10.07
C ALA A 181 -7.81 -7.17 -9.19
N GLY A 182 -8.22 -6.06 -8.56
CA GLY A 182 -9.52 -5.95 -7.90
C GLY A 182 -10.69 -6.24 -8.84
N LYS A 183 -10.74 -5.62 -10.03
CA LYS A 183 -11.78 -5.91 -11.04
C LYS A 183 -11.79 -7.38 -11.48
N MET A 184 -10.63 -8.03 -11.57
CA MET A 184 -10.58 -9.47 -11.87
C MET A 184 -11.25 -10.28 -10.77
N VAL A 185 -10.98 -9.98 -9.49
CA VAL A 185 -11.66 -10.62 -8.35
C VAL A 185 -13.17 -10.43 -8.42
N GLU A 186 -13.65 -9.22 -8.69
CA GLU A 186 -15.10 -8.96 -8.84
C GLU A 186 -15.70 -9.83 -9.95
N ARG A 187 -15.09 -9.82 -11.15
CA ARG A 187 -15.63 -10.52 -12.33
C ARG A 187 -15.68 -12.04 -12.16
N VAL A 188 -14.64 -12.66 -11.61
CA VAL A 188 -14.63 -14.13 -11.41
C VAL A 188 -15.52 -14.59 -10.25
N ASN A 189 -16.04 -13.65 -9.44
CA ASN A 189 -16.99 -13.91 -8.37
C ASN A 189 -18.40 -13.40 -8.70
N GLY A 190 -18.77 -13.36 -9.99
CA GLY A 190 -20.12 -13.02 -10.42
C GLY A 190 -20.47 -11.53 -10.29
N GLY A 191 -19.47 -10.66 -10.17
CA GLY A 191 -19.65 -9.22 -10.12
C GLY A 191 -19.97 -8.65 -8.73
N ILE A 192 -19.79 -9.41 -7.65
CA ILE A 192 -19.82 -8.83 -6.30
C ILE A 192 -18.73 -7.77 -6.18
N SER A 193 -18.96 -6.75 -5.35
CA SER A 193 -17.96 -5.69 -5.14
C SER A 193 -16.72 -6.24 -4.44
N LEU A 194 -15.56 -5.62 -4.67
CA LEU A 194 -14.33 -6.00 -3.99
C LEU A 194 -14.48 -5.89 -2.46
N GLY A 195 -15.19 -4.89 -1.95
CA GLY A 195 -15.50 -4.72 -0.53
C GLY A 195 -16.33 -5.87 0.05
N GLU A 196 -17.35 -6.35 -0.66
CA GLU A 196 -18.13 -7.52 -0.25
C GLU A 196 -17.28 -8.79 -0.22
N TYR A 197 -16.42 -8.99 -1.23
CA TYR A 197 -15.49 -10.12 -1.25
C TYR A 197 -14.51 -10.05 -0.06
N MET A 198 -13.92 -8.88 0.21
CA MET A 198 -13.01 -8.67 1.34
C MET A 198 -13.71 -8.87 2.69
N GLN A 199 -14.97 -8.45 2.83
CA GLN A 199 -15.75 -8.68 4.04
C GLN A 199 -15.81 -10.18 4.36
N GLN A 200 -16.24 -10.99 3.38
CA GLN A 200 -16.46 -12.42 3.57
C GLN A 200 -15.15 -13.22 3.72
N ASN A 201 -14.07 -12.81 3.05
CA ASN A 201 -12.87 -13.63 2.89
C ASN A 201 -11.63 -13.11 3.63
N ILE A 202 -11.69 -11.91 4.22
CA ILE A 202 -10.60 -11.32 5.01
C ILE A 202 -11.13 -10.75 6.32
N PHE A 203 -12.12 -9.85 6.27
CA PHE A 203 -12.53 -9.10 7.45
C PHE A 203 -13.27 -9.96 8.46
N ASP A 204 -14.29 -10.71 8.04
CA ASP A 204 -15.04 -11.60 8.94
C ASP A 204 -14.14 -12.70 9.53
N PRO A 205 -13.30 -13.41 8.74
CA PRO A 205 -12.37 -14.41 9.28
C PRO A 205 -11.37 -13.89 10.32
N LEU A 206 -11.02 -12.60 10.25
CA LEU A 206 -10.06 -11.96 11.17
C LEU A 206 -10.74 -11.03 12.20
N GLY A 207 -12.06 -10.87 12.15
CA GLY A 207 -12.79 -9.94 13.00
C GLY A 207 -12.43 -8.47 12.79
N MET A 208 -12.15 -8.04 11.56
CA MET A 208 -11.77 -6.66 11.23
C MET A 208 -13.00 -5.74 11.11
N THR A 209 -13.57 -5.32 12.24
CA THR A 209 -14.83 -4.55 12.28
C THR A 209 -14.68 -3.06 12.01
N SER A 210 -13.44 -2.55 11.93
CA SER A 210 -13.08 -1.15 11.72
C SER A 210 -12.35 -0.97 10.38
N THR A 211 -12.69 -1.80 9.39
CA THR A 211 -12.09 -1.80 8.04
C THR A 211 -13.17 -1.79 6.95
N GLY A 212 -12.96 -1.04 5.87
CA GLY A 212 -13.89 -1.00 4.74
C GLY A 212 -13.64 0.14 3.75
N PHE A 213 -14.26 0.05 2.57
CA PHE A 213 -14.11 1.04 1.49
C PHE A 213 -15.05 2.24 1.60
N ARG A 214 -16.11 2.12 2.41
CA ARG A 214 -17.21 3.08 2.52
C ARG A 214 -17.35 3.50 3.98
N PRO A 215 -16.58 4.51 4.44
CA PRO A 215 -16.57 4.92 5.85
C PRO A 215 -17.96 5.32 6.35
N GLU A 216 -18.82 5.86 5.47
CA GLU A 216 -20.20 6.22 5.78
C GLU A 216 -21.13 5.03 6.04
N ARG A 217 -20.70 3.81 5.68
CA ARG A 217 -21.44 2.56 5.91
C ARG A 217 -20.89 1.74 7.08
N ASN A 218 -19.85 2.22 7.75
CA ASN A 218 -19.24 1.56 8.91
C ASN A 218 -19.09 2.58 10.05
N GLU A 219 -19.87 2.38 11.13
CA GLU A 219 -19.87 3.28 12.28
C GLU A 219 -18.52 3.38 13.00
N ASN A 220 -17.77 2.29 13.08
CA ASN A 220 -16.45 2.29 13.73
C ASN A 220 -15.47 3.17 12.94
N ILE A 221 -15.57 3.13 11.62
CA ILE A 221 -14.74 3.97 10.74
C ILE A 221 -15.18 5.43 10.87
N SER A 222 -16.42 5.74 10.53
CA SER A 222 -16.92 7.13 10.50
C SER A 222 -16.77 7.87 11.85
N ARG A 223 -16.97 7.19 12.99
CA ARG A 223 -16.85 7.81 14.32
C ARG A 223 -15.41 8.16 14.71
N ASN A 224 -14.45 7.37 14.24
CA ASN A 224 -13.05 7.42 14.67
C ASN A 224 -12.10 7.86 13.55
N LEU A 225 -12.62 8.36 12.42
CA LEU A 225 -11.80 8.73 11.26
C LEU A 225 -10.86 9.90 11.60
N CYS A 226 -9.56 9.67 11.44
CA CYS A 226 -8.53 10.67 11.57
C CYS A 226 -8.53 11.62 10.36
N PRO A 227 -8.68 12.94 10.55
CA PRO A 227 -8.45 13.92 9.49
C PRO A 227 -7.00 13.90 8.99
N THR A 228 -6.80 14.35 7.75
CA THR A 228 -5.45 14.51 7.19
C THR A 228 -4.80 15.80 7.66
N THR A 229 -3.53 15.70 8.07
CA THR A 229 -2.67 16.84 8.38
C THR A 229 -1.63 16.98 7.28
N LYS A 230 -1.33 18.22 6.86
CA LYS A 230 -0.27 18.53 5.90
C LYS A 230 0.91 19.17 6.62
N ARG A 231 2.12 18.72 6.32
CA ARG A 231 3.35 19.47 6.58
C ARG A 231 3.62 20.45 5.44
N THR A 232 3.84 21.72 5.78
CA THR A 232 4.26 22.74 4.82
C THR A 232 5.76 22.62 4.51
N PRO A 233 6.26 23.21 3.42
CA PRO A 233 7.71 23.29 3.16
C PRO A 233 8.50 23.93 4.31
N GLU A 234 7.87 24.82 5.08
CA GLU A 234 8.46 25.50 6.25
C GLU A 234 8.49 24.59 7.49
N GLY A 235 7.84 23.44 7.45
CA GLY A 235 7.81 22.43 8.52
C GLY A 235 6.55 22.46 9.39
N ASP A 236 5.64 23.41 9.18
CA ASP A 236 4.42 23.58 9.97
C ASP A 236 3.42 22.47 9.69
N LEU A 237 2.71 22.03 10.73
CA LEU A 237 1.61 21.07 10.62
C LEU A 237 0.28 21.83 10.57
N VAL A 238 -0.42 21.72 9.43
CA VAL A 238 -1.69 22.43 9.17
C VAL A 238 -2.81 21.47 8.75
N PRO A 239 -4.09 21.79 9.01
CA PRO A 239 -5.20 21.02 8.47
C PRO A 239 -5.19 21.02 6.94
N THR A 240 -5.72 19.97 6.33
CA THR A 240 -5.89 19.90 4.87
C THR A 240 -7.13 19.11 4.50
N GLU A 241 -7.63 19.34 3.29
CA GLU A 241 -8.74 18.56 2.74
C GLU A 241 -8.34 17.08 2.60
N PRO A 242 -9.30 16.15 2.74
CA PRO A 242 -9.04 14.73 2.55
C PRO A 242 -8.40 14.44 1.19
N TYR A 243 -7.28 13.72 1.20
CA TYR A 243 -6.58 13.33 -0.02
C TYR A 243 -7.22 12.12 -0.71
N ALA A 244 -8.03 11.35 0.02
CA ALA A 244 -8.79 10.21 -0.49
C ALA A 244 -9.84 10.66 -1.53
N ILE A 245 -10.07 9.84 -2.55
CA ILE A 245 -11.17 10.08 -3.49
C ILE A 245 -12.49 9.93 -2.72
N GLN A 246 -13.28 10.99 -2.69
CA GLN A 246 -14.58 10.99 -2.00
C GLN A 246 -15.63 10.31 -2.87
N ASN A 247 -16.42 9.42 -2.27
CA ASN A 247 -17.54 8.71 -2.93
C ASN A 247 -17.16 8.03 -4.26
N PRO A 248 -16.10 7.21 -4.31
CA PRO A 248 -15.72 6.53 -5.54
C PRO A 248 -16.84 5.58 -5.99
N LYS A 249 -17.04 5.48 -7.31
CA LYS A 249 -18.04 4.59 -7.89
C LYS A 249 -17.71 3.11 -7.64
N ASP A 250 -16.47 2.74 -7.93
CA ASP A 250 -15.95 1.39 -7.70
C ASP A 250 -15.13 1.32 -6.41
N ASP A 251 -14.90 0.11 -5.90
CA ASP A 251 -13.93 -0.14 -4.83
C ASP A 251 -12.50 -0.12 -5.39
N LEU A 252 -11.74 0.89 -4.99
CA LEU A 252 -10.38 1.12 -5.50
C LEU A 252 -9.36 0.22 -4.80
N GLY A 253 -9.17 -1.01 -5.31
CA GLY A 253 -8.25 -2.00 -4.74
C GLY A 253 -6.80 -1.54 -4.58
N GLY A 254 -6.39 -0.47 -5.26
CA GLY A 254 -5.08 0.15 -5.11
C GLY A 254 -4.96 1.12 -3.94
N GLY A 255 -6.06 1.65 -3.39
CA GLY A 255 -5.96 2.75 -2.44
C GLY A 255 -7.22 3.17 -1.68
N GLY A 256 -8.29 2.40 -1.73
CA GLY A 256 -9.62 2.83 -1.29
C GLY A 256 -10.02 2.47 0.14
N LEU A 257 -9.25 1.64 0.86
CA LEU A 257 -9.65 1.21 2.20
C LEU A 257 -9.38 2.26 3.28
N TYR A 258 -10.23 2.18 4.29
CA TYR A 258 -10.02 2.74 5.62
C TYR A 258 -9.86 1.59 6.61
N SER A 259 -9.01 1.75 7.63
CA SER A 259 -8.76 0.71 8.64
C SER A 259 -8.26 1.33 9.95
N ALA A 260 -8.52 0.66 11.07
CA ALA A 260 -7.75 0.84 12.31
C ALA A 260 -6.45 0.02 12.27
N ALA A 261 -5.44 0.43 13.04
CA ALA A 261 -4.18 -0.33 13.15
C ALA A 261 -4.36 -1.75 13.73
N PRO A 262 -5.20 -1.98 14.77
CA PRO A 262 -5.45 -3.32 15.30
C PRO A 262 -6.08 -4.28 14.29
N ASP A 263 -6.92 -3.79 13.39
CA ASP A 263 -7.48 -4.61 12.31
C ASP A 263 -6.40 -4.98 11.30
N TYR A 264 -5.62 -4.00 10.85
CA TYR A 264 -4.61 -4.22 9.82
C TYR A 264 -3.51 -5.18 10.29
N VAL A 265 -3.06 -5.08 11.55
CA VAL A 265 -2.02 -5.97 12.08
C VAL A 265 -2.48 -7.43 12.13
N ARG A 266 -3.79 -7.73 12.23
CA ARG A 266 -4.29 -9.12 12.19
C ARG A 266 -4.00 -9.80 10.85
N VAL A 267 -4.05 -9.05 9.75
CA VAL A 267 -3.64 -9.55 8.42
C VAL A 267 -2.15 -9.89 8.43
N LEU A 268 -1.32 -8.98 8.96
CA LEU A 268 0.13 -9.17 9.04
C LEU A 268 0.49 -10.40 9.92
N ILE A 269 -0.20 -10.57 11.05
CA ILE A 269 -0.04 -11.72 11.95
C ILE A 269 -0.41 -13.02 11.26
N SER A 270 -1.55 -13.09 10.56
CA SER A 270 -1.97 -14.31 9.86
C SER A 270 -0.95 -14.74 8.79
N LEU A 271 -0.41 -13.78 8.03
CA LEU A 271 0.64 -14.03 7.05
C LEU A 271 1.98 -14.43 7.69
N LEU A 272 2.40 -13.75 8.77
CA LEU A 272 3.63 -14.07 9.50
C LEU A 272 3.59 -15.48 10.09
N ARG A 273 2.47 -15.82 10.75
CA ARG A 273 2.22 -17.15 11.31
C ARG A 273 2.05 -18.22 10.25
N ASN A 274 1.70 -17.81 9.04
CA ASN A 274 1.31 -18.69 7.95
C ASN A 274 0.25 -19.71 8.39
N ASP A 275 -0.82 -19.19 9.03
CA ASP A 275 -1.77 -19.99 9.82
C ASP A 275 -2.90 -20.63 9.01
N GLY A 276 -2.91 -20.47 7.69
CA GLY A 276 -3.92 -21.04 6.81
C GLY A 276 -5.27 -20.31 6.83
N LYS A 277 -5.43 -19.21 7.60
CA LYS A 277 -6.72 -18.50 7.67
C LYS A 277 -7.05 -17.73 6.40
N LEU A 278 -6.04 -17.07 5.82
CA LEU A 278 -6.22 -16.25 4.61
C LEU A 278 -5.84 -16.97 3.32
N LEU A 279 -4.74 -17.74 3.37
CA LEU A 279 -4.09 -18.38 2.23
C LEU A 279 -3.41 -19.68 2.72
N ARG A 280 -3.24 -20.64 1.82
CA ARG A 280 -2.44 -21.86 2.04
C ARG A 280 -0.96 -21.54 2.23
N SER A 281 -0.25 -22.45 2.88
CA SER A 281 1.15 -22.26 3.28
C SER A 281 2.08 -21.94 2.12
N GLU A 282 1.90 -22.63 0.99
CA GLU A 282 2.68 -22.47 -0.22
C GLU A 282 2.42 -21.12 -0.88
N THR A 283 1.17 -20.66 -0.87
CA THR A 283 0.77 -19.36 -1.40
C THR A 283 1.38 -18.23 -0.58
N VAL A 284 1.30 -18.30 0.75
CA VAL A 284 1.97 -17.32 1.64
C VAL A 284 3.46 -17.32 1.36
N LYS A 285 4.14 -18.47 1.32
CA LYS A 285 5.58 -18.55 1.00
C LYS A 285 5.91 -17.87 -0.33
N SER A 286 5.07 -18.04 -1.35
CA SER A 286 5.28 -17.41 -2.66
C SER A 286 5.26 -15.88 -2.60
N MET A 287 4.48 -15.27 -1.67
CA MET A 287 4.45 -13.82 -1.49
C MET A 287 5.81 -13.24 -1.11
N PHE A 288 6.62 -14.02 -0.40
CA PHE A 288 7.96 -13.65 0.09
C PHE A 288 9.09 -14.12 -0.85
N THR A 289 8.77 -14.45 -2.11
CA THR A 289 9.77 -14.80 -3.13
C THR A 289 9.90 -13.70 -4.19
N PRO A 290 11.10 -13.49 -4.75
CA PRO A 290 11.31 -12.55 -5.86
C PRO A 290 10.37 -12.85 -7.04
N GLN A 291 9.59 -11.86 -7.48
CA GLN A 291 8.67 -12.00 -8.61
C GLN A 291 9.17 -11.31 -9.89
N LEU A 292 10.15 -10.40 -9.78
CA LEU A 292 10.75 -9.74 -10.93
C LEU A 292 12.00 -10.53 -11.34
N SER A 293 12.03 -10.97 -12.60
CA SER A 293 13.20 -11.61 -13.21
C SER A 293 14.34 -10.61 -13.47
N ASP A 294 13.99 -9.34 -13.70
CA ASP A 294 14.89 -8.20 -13.77
C ASP A 294 14.38 -7.09 -12.82
N ASP A 295 15.10 -6.87 -11.73
CA ASP A 295 14.79 -5.87 -10.71
C ASP A 295 15.54 -4.54 -10.94
N SER A 296 16.32 -4.39 -12.02
CA SER A 296 17.12 -3.20 -12.27
C SER A 296 16.28 -1.92 -12.32
N HIS A 297 15.11 -1.98 -12.95
CA HIS A 297 14.16 -0.87 -13.05
C HIS A 297 13.50 -0.52 -11.71
N LEU A 298 13.13 -1.53 -10.92
CA LEU A 298 12.66 -1.32 -9.55
C LEU A 298 13.76 -0.64 -8.74
N ARG A 299 14.97 -1.21 -8.74
CA ARG A 299 16.14 -0.68 -8.03
C ARG A 299 16.47 0.76 -8.39
N ALA A 300 16.38 1.11 -9.67
CA ALA A 300 16.56 2.49 -10.12
C ALA A 300 15.51 3.41 -9.51
N THR A 301 14.23 3.00 -9.51
CA THR A 301 13.13 3.79 -8.94
C THR A 301 13.27 3.95 -7.43
N VAL A 302 13.54 2.86 -6.72
CA VAL A 302 13.66 2.91 -5.25
C VAL A 302 14.96 3.56 -4.82
N GLY A 303 15.98 3.60 -5.68
CA GLY A 303 17.26 4.27 -5.45
C GLY A 303 17.24 5.78 -5.67
N GLU A 304 16.15 6.34 -6.22
CA GLU A 304 16.02 7.78 -6.42
C GLU A 304 15.99 8.50 -5.05
N PRO A 305 16.83 9.52 -4.80
CA PRO A 305 16.99 10.09 -3.45
C PRO A 305 15.75 10.69 -2.82
N LEU A 306 14.82 11.26 -3.60
CA LEU A 306 13.65 11.97 -3.08
C LEU A 306 12.45 11.04 -2.90
N ALA A 307 12.17 10.21 -3.90
CA ALA A 307 11.00 9.35 -3.95
C ALA A 307 11.27 7.91 -3.49
N GLY A 308 12.50 7.45 -3.65
CA GLY A 308 12.94 6.11 -3.29
C GLY A 308 12.65 5.70 -1.85
N PRO A 309 12.97 6.54 -0.83
CA PRO A 309 12.68 6.24 0.57
C PRO A 309 11.20 5.92 0.83
N MET A 310 10.26 6.54 0.09
CA MET A 310 8.82 6.29 0.25
C MET A 310 8.45 4.85 -0.07
N PHE A 311 9.05 4.27 -1.12
CA PHE A 311 8.76 2.90 -1.55
C PHE A 311 9.38 1.86 -0.61
N ARG A 312 10.53 2.18 0.00
CA ARG A 312 11.28 1.26 0.86
C ARG A 312 10.94 1.38 2.35
N GLY A 313 9.96 2.20 2.71
CA GLY A 313 9.64 2.51 4.11
C GLY A 313 10.84 3.10 4.86
N ALA A 314 11.64 3.91 4.17
CA ALA A 314 12.91 4.49 4.61
C ALA A 314 13.97 3.49 5.11
N VAL A 315 13.83 2.21 4.79
CA VAL A 315 14.89 1.23 4.99
C VAL A 315 15.88 1.31 3.84
N ASP A 316 17.14 1.55 4.15
CA ASP A 316 18.23 1.54 3.17
C ASP A 316 18.85 0.14 3.09
N SER A 317 18.64 -0.51 1.94
CA SER A 317 19.24 -1.79 1.57
C SER A 317 19.81 -1.70 0.15
N PRO A 318 20.92 -2.40 -0.15
CA PRO A 318 21.53 -2.37 -1.47
C PRO A 318 20.81 -3.27 -2.51
N ALA A 319 19.87 -4.12 -2.09
CA ALA A 319 19.19 -5.05 -3.00
C ALA A 319 17.69 -5.19 -2.69
N TRP A 320 16.88 -5.11 -3.74
CA TRP A 320 15.42 -5.10 -3.66
C TRP A 320 14.84 -5.94 -4.79
N ASN A 321 13.75 -6.64 -4.50
CA ASN A 321 12.86 -7.19 -5.51
C ASN A 321 11.41 -6.81 -5.15
N PHE A 322 10.43 -7.35 -5.85
CA PHE A 322 9.03 -7.19 -5.52
C PHE A 322 8.43 -8.57 -5.22
N GLY A 323 7.77 -8.70 -4.08
CA GLY A 323 7.00 -9.89 -3.70
C GLY A 323 5.55 -9.77 -4.17
N LEU A 324 4.70 -10.75 -3.85
CA LEU A 324 3.25 -10.59 -4.11
C LEU A 324 2.66 -9.78 -2.95
N GLY A 325 2.61 -8.45 -3.11
CA GLY A 325 1.93 -7.53 -2.19
C GLY A 325 2.77 -6.33 -1.72
N GLY A 326 4.08 -6.32 -1.99
CA GLY A 326 4.97 -5.23 -1.58
C GLY A 326 6.41 -5.42 -2.04
N ILE A 327 7.27 -4.47 -1.69
CA ILE A 327 8.71 -4.58 -1.93
C ILE A 327 9.30 -5.66 -1.02
N LEU A 328 10.22 -6.44 -1.59
CA LEU A 328 10.93 -7.52 -0.93
C LEU A 328 12.39 -7.11 -0.73
N ASN A 329 12.81 -7.02 0.54
CA ASN A 329 14.20 -6.77 0.89
C ASN A 329 15.05 -8.03 0.63
N MET A 330 16.14 -7.89 -0.10
CA MET A 330 16.96 -9.05 -0.54
C MET A 330 18.23 -9.28 0.27
N GLU A 331 18.49 -8.44 1.28
CA GLU A 331 19.67 -8.49 2.15
C GLU A 331 19.29 -8.26 3.62
N ASP A 332 20.12 -8.69 4.55
CA ASP A 332 19.99 -8.27 5.95
C ASP A 332 20.33 -6.76 6.06
N VAL A 333 19.52 -6.01 6.81
CA VAL A 333 19.81 -4.62 7.16
C VAL A 333 20.05 -4.56 8.66
N ASP A 334 21.29 -4.27 9.04
CA ASP A 334 21.74 -4.34 10.42
C ASP A 334 20.85 -3.55 11.37
N GLY A 335 20.43 -4.20 12.45
CA GLY A 335 19.52 -3.67 13.46
C GLY A 335 18.10 -3.32 13.00
N VAL A 336 17.71 -3.57 11.74
CA VAL A 336 16.40 -3.12 11.19
C VAL A 336 15.54 -4.30 10.73
N CYS A 337 16.07 -5.19 9.89
CA CYS A 337 15.32 -6.33 9.36
C CYS A 337 16.21 -7.37 8.68
N LYS A 338 15.67 -8.57 8.48
CA LYS A 338 16.32 -9.64 7.74
C LYS A 338 15.95 -9.62 6.25
N LYS A 339 16.79 -10.29 5.46
CA LYS A 339 16.48 -10.70 4.09
C LYS A 339 15.14 -11.43 4.04
N GLY A 340 14.35 -11.13 3.02
CA GLY A 340 13.02 -11.70 2.83
C GLY A 340 11.91 -10.91 3.52
N THR A 341 12.21 -9.77 4.16
CA THR A 341 11.17 -8.90 4.68
C THR A 341 10.33 -8.30 3.56
N LEU A 342 9.01 -8.48 3.63
CA LEU A 342 8.04 -7.83 2.76
C LEU A 342 7.55 -6.54 3.42
N THR A 343 7.50 -5.43 2.69
CA THR A 343 7.08 -4.13 3.22
C THR A 343 6.42 -3.26 2.15
N TRP A 344 5.49 -2.42 2.61
CA TRP A 344 4.90 -1.34 1.80
C TRP A 344 4.33 -0.27 2.73
N GLY A 345 3.57 0.67 2.16
CA GLY A 345 2.95 1.74 2.92
C GLY A 345 1.71 2.34 2.27
N GLY A 346 1.16 3.33 2.98
CA GLY A 346 0.07 4.18 2.56
C GLY A 346 0.55 5.62 2.41
N LEU A 347 -0.04 6.35 1.46
CA LEU A 347 0.35 7.73 1.12
C LEU A 347 0.43 8.66 2.36
N PRO A 348 -0.50 8.60 3.33
CA PRO A 348 -0.41 9.41 4.56
C PRO A 348 0.64 8.95 5.57
N ASN A 349 1.80 8.45 5.10
CA ASN A 349 2.92 7.93 5.88
C ASN A 349 2.54 6.77 6.83
N LEU A 350 1.76 5.82 6.32
CA LEU A 350 1.60 4.52 6.96
C LEU A 350 2.67 3.56 6.43
N PHE A 351 3.29 2.76 7.30
CA PHE A 351 4.33 1.80 6.91
C PHE A 351 4.10 0.48 7.63
N TRP A 352 4.07 -0.63 6.88
CA TRP A 352 3.96 -1.97 7.46
C TRP A 352 5.09 -2.87 7.00
N TRP A 353 5.41 -3.88 7.80
CA TRP A 353 6.38 -4.91 7.45
C TRP A 353 5.96 -6.28 7.96
N ILE A 354 6.45 -7.32 7.29
CA ILE A 354 6.40 -8.71 7.74
C ILE A 354 7.79 -9.29 7.52
N ASP A 355 8.48 -9.64 8.61
CA ASP A 355 9.82 -10.22 8.59
C ASP A 355 9.75 -11.66 9.16
N PRO A 356 9.55 -12.68 8.30
CA PRO A 356 9.48 -14.06 8.75
C PRO A 356 10.76 -14.58 9.39
N ALA A 357 11.92 -14.04 9.00
CA ALA A 357 13.22 -14.50 9.49
C ALA A 357 13.57 -13.88 10.85
N ALA A 358 13.21 -12.63 11.09
CA ALA A 358 13.28 -12.02 12.42
C ALA A 358 12.09 -12.40 13.32
N GLY A 359 11.04 -13.01 12.75
CA GLY A 359 9.87 -13.47 13.48
C GLY A 359 9.00 -12.33 14.01
N ASN A 360 8.86 -11.23 13.28
CA ASN A 360 8.01 -10.12 13.68
C ASN A 360 7.31 -9.44 12.50
N CYS A 361 6.22 -8.74 12.80
CA CYS A 361 5.51 -7.88 11.87
C CYS A 361 4.96 -6.66 12.60
N GLY A 362 4.58 -5.62 11.87
CA GLY A 362 4.00 -4.44 12.49
C GLY A 362 3.57 -3.37 11.51
N ILE A 363 2.96 -2.33 12.08
CA ILE A 363 2.50 -1.14 11.38
C ILE A 363 2.79 0.11 12.20
N TYR A 364 3.26 1.15 11.52
CA TYR A 364 3.20 2.54 11.94
C TYR A 364 2.09 3.23 11.13
N ALA A 365 1.13 3.84 11.79
CA ALA A 365 -0.02 4.47 11.16
C ALA A 365 -0.13 5.95 11.57
N SER A 366 0.09 6.85 10.62
CA SER A 366 -0.21 8.27 10.75
C SER A 366 -1.19 8.72 9.65
N GLN A 367 -1.57 9.99 9.67
CA GLN A 367 -2.44 10.60 8.66
C GLN A 367 -1.83 11.93 8.19
N ILE A 368 -0.53 11.89 7.88
CA ILE A 368 0.28 13.08 7.56
C ILE A 368 0.68 13.03 6.09
N ILE A 369 0.58 14.16 5.39
CA ILE A 369 1.11 14.37 4.03
C ILE A 369 2.16 15.49 4.04
N PRO A 370 3.08 15.61 3.06
CA PRO A 370 3.22 14.78 1.86
C PRO A 370 3.65 13.34 2.16
N PRO A 371 3.41 12.38 1.24
CA PRO A 371 4.05 11.07 1.33
C PRO A 371 5.57 11.23 1.38
N GLY A 372 6.24 10.40 2.18
CA GLY A 372 7.66 10.54 2.44
C GLY A 372 8.01 11.64 3.44
N ASP A 373 7.11 11.93 4.38
CA ASP A 373 7.37 12.87 5.46
C ASP A 373 8.57 12.39 6.29
N ALA A 374 9.64 13.19 6.33
CA ALA A 374 10.91 12.79 6.94
C ALA A 374 10.77 12.42 8.43
N GLU A 375 9.97 13.16 9.18
CA GLU A 375 9.72 12.91 10.60
C GLU A 375 8.95 11.61 10.82
N SER A 376 7.90 11.37 10.01
CA SER A 376 7.12 10.13 10.06
C SER A 376 7.96 8.92 9.68
N MET A 377 8.78 9.02 8.61
CA MET A 377 9.69 7.96 8.19
C MET A 377 10.75 7.66 9.24
N ALA A 378 11.37 8.68 9.84
CA ALA A 378 12.36 8.51 10.88
C ALA A 378 11.80 7.76 12.09
N LEU A 379 10.60 8.13 12.55
CA LEU A 379 9.90 7.47 13.65
C LEU A 379 9.50 6.02 13.30
N ALA A 380 9.02 5.78 12.09
CA ALA A 380 8.65 4.44 11.63
C ALA A 380 9.87 3.50 11.58
N VAL A 381 11.01 3.98 11.07
CA VAL A 381 12.26 3.21 11.06
C VAL A 381 12.79 3.00 12.47
N ALA A 382 12.76 4.03 13.34
CA ALA A 382 13.15 3.89 14.74
C ALA A 382 12.28 2.84 15.46
N TYR A 383 10.97 2.84 15.20
CA TYR A 383 10.06 1.84 15.75
C TYR A 383 10.42 0.43 15.30
N ARG A 384 10.66 0.26 13.99
CA ARG A 384 11.05 -1.03 13.44
C ARG A 384 12.37 -1.54 14.01
N ARG A 385 13.37 -0.67 14.24
CA ARG A 385 14.63 -1.02 14.91
C ARG A 385 14.41 -1.51 16.34
N ASP A 386 13.55 -0.81 17.09
CA ASP A 386 13.20 -1.20 18.46
C ASP A 386 12.53 -2.58 18.50
N ILE A 387 11.54 -2.82 17.64
CA ILE A 387 10.88 -4.14 17.53
C ILE A 387 11.86 -5.22 17.08
N PHE A 388 12.74 -4.94 16.11
CA PHE A 388 13.76 -5.88 15.67
C PHE A 388 14.70 -6.26 16.83
N ALA A 389 15.20 -5.28 17.59
CA ALA A 389 16.06 -5.53 18.74
C ALA A 389 15.34 -6.36 19.82
N LYS A 390 14.06 -6.06 20.11
CA LYS A 390 13.21 -6.84 21.03
C LYS A 390 13.02 -8.29 20.54
N SER A 391 12.92 -8.50 19.24
CA SER A 391 12.74 -9.85 18.65
C SER A 391 14.01 -10.70 18.75
N ILE A 392 15.17 -10.12 18.42
CA ILE A 392 16.46 -10.83 18.49
C ILE A 392 16.87 -11.14 19.93
N ALA A 393 16.45 -10.33 20.91
CA ALA A 393 16.70 -10.61 22.32
C ALA A 393 15.90 -11.81 22.87
N GLN A 394 14.85 -12.24 22.18
CA GLN A 394 13.96 -13.34 22.59
C GLN A 394 14.23 -14.66 21.85
N SER A 395 14.98 -14.61 20.74
CA SER A 395 15.46 -15.77 19.95
C SER A 395 16.75 -16.34 20.52
#